data_AF-A0A480AM63-F1
#
_entry.id   AF-A0A480AM63-F1
#
_cell.length_a   1.000
_cell.length_b   1.000
_cell.length_c   1.000
_cell.angle_alpha   90.00
_cell.angle_beta   90.00
_cell.angle_gamma   90.00
#
_symmetry.space_group_name_H-M   'P 1'
#
loop_
_entity.id
_entity.type
_entity.pdbx_description
1 polymer ?
#
loop_
_entity_poly.entity_id
_entity_poly.type
_entity_poly.pdbx_seq_one_letter_code
_entity_poly.pdbx_strand_id
1 'polypeptide(L)'
;MSESSNRSFTLKREIDLGQILTVISIVGSLVAFIVAWNKDQYLKDREYADRVRKSASIVTAKVERWGELSQRYFEDIQPTLVDVSEKVAETNSTQPANRMLFKGLMDAKAKASQRIVDEQLQIAYMELYGYVPTFQGIFDTTIDSIRSAERAAQENLRSRLQDVLRDEKVLSMKESPLIGKALRDIVEDERKKLSATLVNVSAPLRAKILQIIRLSDAELRDANEKKLSEIFAPATATKTVPFAK
;
A
#
# COMPACT_ATOMS: atom_id res chain seq x y z
N MET A 1 49.46 -62.82 -49.29
CA MET A 1 50.04 -61.54 -49.75
C MET A 1 48.99 -60.48 -49.53
N SER A 2 49.18 -59.63 -48.52
CA SER A 2 48.24 -58.58 -48.12
C SER A 2 49.04 -57.29 -47.99
N GLU A 3 48.92 -56.40 -48.96
CA GLU A 3 49.61 -55.10 -48.95
C GLU A 3 48.94 -54.17 -47.95
N SER A 4 49.62 -53.89 -46.84
CA SER A 4 49.26 -52.81 -45.93
C SER A 4 49.71 -51.48 -46.54
N SER A 5 48.76 -50.76 -47.12
CA SER A 5 48.95 -49.38 -47.60
C SER A 5 49.19 -48.46 -46.40
N ASN A 6 50.46 -48.26 -46.06
CA ASN A 6 50.90 -47.32 -45.03
C ASN A 6 50.87 -45.90 -45.61
N ARG A 7 49.69 -45.25 -45.57
CA ARG A 7 49.56 -43.83 -45.93
C ARG A 7 50.12 -42.98 -44.79
N SER A 8 51.32 -42.46 -44.97
CA SER A 8 51.89 -41.46 -44.07
C SER A 8 51.08 -40.17 -44.18
N PHE A 9 50.36 -39.82 -43.10
CA PHE A 9 49.77 -38.50 -42.93
C PHE A 9 50.90 -37.50 -42.67
N THR A 10 51.40 -36.87 -43.73
CA THR A 10 52.28 -35.70 -43.62
C THR A 10 51.39 -34.47 -43.44
N LEU A 11 51.20 -34.04 -42.19
CA LEU A 11 50.62 -32.73 -41.89
C LEU A 11 51.57 -31.67 -42.44
N LYS A 12 51.25 -31.10 -43.62
CA LYS A 12 51.89 -29.87 -44.11
C LYS A 12 51.55 -28.75 -43.12
N ARG A 13 52.56 -28.38 -42.34
CA ARG A 13 52.48 -27.33 -41.32
C ARG A 13 52.77 -25.97 -41.96
N GLU A 14 51.97 -25.59 -42.95
CA GLU A 14 51.86 -24.20 -43.40
C GLU A 14 50.68 -23.60 -42.63
N ILE A 15 50.99 -22.88 -41.56
CA ILE A 15 49.97 -22.13 -40.84
C ILE A 15 49.61 -20.95 -41.74
N ASP A 16 48.48 -21.07 -42.43
CA ASP A 16 47.95 -20.02 -43.29
C ASP A 16 47.50 -18.83 -42.41
N LEU A 17 48.11 -17.66 -42.61
CA LEU A 17 47.78 -16.42 -41.89
C LEU A 17 46.27 -16.11 -41.96
N GLY A 18 45.61 -16.52 -43.05
CA GLY A 18 44.16 -16.38 -43.21
C GLY A 18 43.35 -17.19 -42.18
N GLN A 19 43.82 -18.38 -41.78
CA GLN A 19 43.15 -19.20 -40.78
C GLN A 19 43.26 -18.60 -39.38
N ILE A 20 44.43 -18.06 -39.02
CA ILE A 20 44.61 -17.34 -37.75
C ILE A 20 43.67 -16.14 -37.68
N LEU A 21 43.58 -15.35 -38.76
CA LEU A 21 42.70 -14.18 -38.82
C LEU A 21 41.23 -14.55 -38.63
N THR A 22 40.80 -15.67 -39.23
CA THR A 22 39.43 -16.18 -39.12
C THR A 22 39.10 -16.62 -37.70
N VAL A 23 40.03 -17.32 -37.02
CA VAL A 23 39.85 -17.72 -35.61
C VAL A 23 39.76 -16.50 -34.70
N ILE A 24 40.60 -15.49 -34.90
CA ILE A 24 40.55 -14.24 -34.12
C ILE A 24 39.22 -13.52 -34.33
N SER A 25 38.70 -13.47 -35.56
CA SER A 25 37.40 -12.85 -35.86
C SER A 25 36.24 -13.58 -35.20
N ILE A 26 36.25 -14.92 -35.22
CA ILE A 26 35.23 -15.75 -34.55
C ILE A 26 35.28 -15.53 -33.03
N VAL A 27 36.47 -15.57 -32.42
CA VAL A 27 36.63 -15.33 -30.97
C VAL A 27 36.21 -13.92 -30.61
N GLY A 28 36.61 -12.91 -31.38
CA GLY A 28 36.19 -11.52 -31.17
C GLY A 28 34.67 -11.35 -31.24
N SER A 29 34.01 -12.00 -32.20
CA SER A 29 32.55 -12.00 -32.34
C SER A 29 31.86 -12.70 -31.17
N LEU A 30 32.41 -13.84 -30.71
CA LEU A 30 31.90 -14.57 -29.56
C LEU A 30 32.02 -13.74 -28.26
N VAL A 31 33.14 -13.06 -28.04
CA VAL A 31 33.32 -12.17 -26.89
C VAL A 31 32.34 -11.00 -26.94
N ALA A 32 32.20 -10.36 -28.11
CA ALA A 32 31.24 -9.27 -28.29
C ALA A 32 29.80 -9.73 -28.00
N PHE A 33 29.43 -10.94 -28.47
CA PHE A 33 28.13 -11.55 -28.19
C PHE A 33 27.92 -11.80 -26.70
N ILE A 34 28.89 -12.40 -26.00
CA ILE A 34 28.79 -12.66 -24.55
C ILE A 34 28.64 -11.35 -23.77
N VAL A 35 29.41 -10.32 -24.12
CA VAL A 35 29.30 -8.99 -23.47
C VAL A 35 27.95 -8.35 -23.73
N ALA A 36 27.45 -8.39 -24.98
CA ALA A 36 26.15 -7.86 -25.33
C ALA A 36 25.02 -8.60 -24.61
N TRP A 37 25.12 -9.94 -24.52
CA TRP A 37 24.18 -10.78 -23.79
C TRP A 37 24.15 -10.48 -22.31
N ASN A 38 25.32 -10.39 -21.66
CA ASN A 38 25.42 -10.05 -20.24
C ASN A 38 24.85 -8.65 -19.95
N LYS A 39 25.10 -7.69 -20.85
CA LYS A 39 24.54 -6.35 -20.74
C LYS A 39 23.01 -6.36 -20.89
N ASP A 40 22.47 -7.12 -21.83
CA ASP A 40 21.03 -7.28 -22.03
C ASP A 40 20.34 -7.90 -20.80
N GLN A 41 20.93 -8.95 -20.22
CA GLN A 41 20.43 -9.57 -18.99
C GLN A 41 20.45 -8.57 -17.82
N TYR A 42 21.55 -7.82 -17.65
CA TYR A 42 21.63 -6.79 -16.62
C TYR A 42 20.57 -5.69 -16.79
N LEU A 43 20.28 -5.27 -18.02
CA LEU A 43 19.24 -4.28 -18.30
C LEU A 43 17.84 -4.82 -17.95
N LYS A 44 17.54 -6.08 -18.31
CA LYS A 44 16.27 -6.73 -17.97
C LYS A 44 16.06 -6.85 -16.46
N ASP A 45 17.10 -7.23 -15.73
CA ASP A 45 17.08 -7.37 -14.27
C ASP A 45 16.80 -6.00 -13.61
N ARG A 46 17.46 -4.95 -14.10
CA ARG A 46 17.24 -3.58 -13.63
C ARG A 46 15.83 -3.09 -13.92
N GLU A 47 15.32 -3.29 -15.13
CA GLU A 47 13.95 -2.91 -15.49
C GLU A 47 12.91 -3.63 -14.64
N TYR A 48 13.13 -4.92 -14.36
CA TYR A 48 12.28 -5.69 -13.47
C TYR A 48 12.28 -5.08 -12.06
N ALA A 49 13.46 -4.85 -11.48
CA ALA A 49 13.61 -4.25 -10.16
C ALA A 49 12.92 -2.87 -10.07
N ASP A 50 13.09 -2.02 -11.10
CA ASP A 50 12.45 -0.71 -11.17
C ASP A 50 10.92 -0.81 -11.23
N ARG A 51 10.36 -1.80 -11.95
CA ARG A 51 8.91 -2.06 -11.96
C ARG A 51 8.40 -2.50 -10.59
N VAL A 52 9.13 -3.36 -9.88
CA VAL A 52 8.75 -3.77 -8.51
C VAL A 52 8.76 -2.57 -7.56
N ARG A 53 9.85 -1.79 -7.54
CA ARG A 53 9.99 -0.60 -6.69
C ARG A 53 8.90 0.44 -6.98
N LYS A 54 8.61 0.67 -8.26
CA LYS A 54 7.53 1.56 -8.70
C LYS A 54 6.18 1.08 -8.17
N SER A 55 5.85 -0.20 -8.38
CA SER A 55 4.59 -0.79 -7.92
C SER A 55 4.46 -0.70 -6.39
N ALA A 56 5.52 -1.01 -5.66
CA ALA A 56 5.56 -0.89 -4.20
C ALA A 56 5.35 0.56 -3.73
N SER A 57 5.92 1.54 -4.44
CA SER A 57 5.73 2.96 -4.15
C SER A 57 4.28 3.41 -4.39
N ILE A 58 3.64 2.91 -5.46
CA ILE A 58 2.22 3.16 -5.76
C ILE A 58 1.32 2.62 -4.64
N VAL A 59 1.60 1.41 -4.13
CA VAL A 59 0.85 0.83 -3.01
C VAL A 59 0.94 1.72 -1.77
N THR A 60 2.15 2.17 -1.40
CA THR A 60 2.34 3.08 -0.27
C THR A 60 1.54 4.36 -0.46
N ALA A 61 1.67 5.01 -1.62
CA ALA A 61 0.97 6.24 -1.92
C ALA A 61 -0.57 6.08 -1.86
N LYS A 62 -1.11 4.97 -2.35
CA LYS A 62 -2.55 4.69 -2.29
C LYS A 62 -3.05 4.44 -0.86
N VAL A 63 -2.24 3.84 0.01
CA VAL A 63 -2.59 3.64 1.43
C VAL A 63 -2.52 4.95 2.21
N GLU A 64 -1.53 5.80 1.94
CA GLU A 64 -1.48 7.15 2.50
C GLU A 64 -2.66 8.00 2.04
N ARG A 65 -2.97 7.91 0.75
CA ARG A 65 -4.14 8.55 0.15
C ARG A 65 -5.45 8.10 0.78
N TRP A 66 -5.59 6.81 1.12
CA TRP A 66 -6.75 6.34 1.87
C TRP A 66 -6.89 7.11 3.18
N GLY A 67 -5.80 7.25 3.94
CA GLY A 67 -5.83 8.00 5.20
C GLY A 67 -6.27 9.46 5.04
N GLU A 68 -5.84 10.13 3.98
CA GLU A 68 -6.31 11.49 3.65
C GLU A 68 -7.82 11.52 3.36
N LEU A 69 -8.34 10.54 2.60
CA LEU A 69 -9.76 10.43 2.31
C LEU A 69 -10.58 10.16 3.58
N SER A 70 -10.07 9.33 4.49
CA SER A 70 -10.69 9.10 5.80
C SER A 70 -10.76 10.39 6.62
N GLN A 71 -9.75 11.25 6.54
CA GLN A 71 -9.80 12.56 7.21
C GLN A 71 -10.81 13.51 6.57
N ARG A 72 -10.93 13.47 5.23
CA ARG A 72 -11.87 14.32 4.49
C ARG A 72 -13.34 14.09 4.87
N TYR A 73 -13.69 12.89 5.35
CA TYR A 73 -15.00 12.62 5.95
C TYR A 73 -15.36 13.64 7.05
N PHE A 74 -14.40 14.02 7.91
CA PHE A 74 -14.65 14.98 9.00
C PHE A 74 -14.84 16.42 8.50
N GLU A 75 -14.32 16.75 7.31
CA GLU A 75 -14.58 18.04 6.65
C GLU A 75 -15.95 18.04 6.00
N ASP A 76 -16.35 16.93 5.38
CA ASP A 76 -17.64 16.81 4.69
C ASP A 76 -18.84 16.90 5.66
N ILE A 77 -18.67 16.56 6.94
CA ILE A 77 -19.72 16.66 7.96
C ILE A 77 -19.86 18.06 8.56
N GLN A 78 -18.88 18.96 8.41
CA GLN A 78 -18.91 20.29 9.04
C GLN A 78 -20.18 21.09 8.72
N PRO A 79 -20.69 21.14 7.47
CA PRO A 79 -21.94 21.84 7.16
C PRO A 79 -23.13 21.26 7.94
N THR A 80 -23.22 19.92 8.05
CA THR A 80 -24.26 19.26 8.84
C THR A 80 -24.21 19.66 10.31
N LEU A 81 -23.01 19.84 10.90
CA LEU A 81 -22.90 20.27 12.31
C LEU A 81 -23.46 21.68 12.52
N VAL A 82 -23.25 22.58 11.55
CA VAL A 82 -23.82 23.93 11.57
C VAL A 82 -25.34 23.85 11.51
N ASP A 83 -25.89 23.15 10.52
CA ASP A 83 -27.34 22.98 10.35
C ASP A 83 -27.98 22.36 11.61
N VAL A 84 -27.32 21.36 12.20
CA VAL A 84 -27.76 20.71 13.45
C VAL A 84 -27.75 21.69 14.61
N SER A 85 -26.69 22.49 14.78
CA SER A 85 -26.61 23.48 15.86
C SER A 85 -27.68 24.57 15.75
N GLU A 86 -27.95 25.05 14.53
CA GLU A 86 -29.04 25.98 14.25
C GLU A 86 -30.40 25.34 14.55
N LYS A 87 -30.58 24.07 14.16
CA LYS A 87 -31.85 23.38 14.38
C LYS A 87 -32.17 23.13 15.85
N VAL A 88 -31.15 22.83 16.66
CA VAL A 88 -31.30 22.70 18.12
C VAL A 88 -31.71 24.06 18.71
N ALA A 89 -31.02 25.14 18.33
CA ALA A 89 -31.31 26.48 18.83
C ALA A 89 -32.72 26.97 18.44
N GLU A 90 -33.19 26.64 17.23
CA GLU A 90 -34.53 27.01 16.73
C GLU A 90 -35.64 26.24 17.45
N THR A 91 -35.51 24.91 17.55
CA THR A 91 -36.62 24.05 17.97
C THR A 91 -36.63 23.70 19.45
N ASN A 92 -35.53 23.96 20.15
CA ASN A 92 -35.30 23.50 21.53
C ASN A 92 -35.58 21.99 21.69
N SER A 93 -35.38 21.21 20.63
CA SER A 93 -35.69 19.78 20.57
C SER A 93 -34.54 19.01 19.93
N THR A 94 -34.16 17.91 20.56
CA THR A 94 -33.08 17.05 20.09
C THR A 94 -33.50 16.17 18.92
N GLN A 95 -34.79 15.90 18.75
CA GLN A 95 -35.26 14.89 17.81
C GLN A 95 -35.06 15.31 16.34
N PRO A 96 -35.44 16.53 15.89
CA PRO A 96 -35.18 16.97 14.52
C PRO A 96 -33.69 17.06 14.22
N ALA A 97 -32.92 17.58 15.17
CA ALA A 97 -31.47 17.71 15.10
C ALA A 97 -30.78 16.34 14.95
N ASN A 98 -31.17 15.35 15.75
CA ASN A 98 -30.62 13.99 15.67
C ASN A 98 -30.91 13.31 14.32
N ARG A 99 -32.11 13.51 13.76
CA ARG A 99 -32.44 12.96 12.42
C ARG A 99 -31.57 13.60 11.34
N MET A 100 -31.39 14.91 11.40
CA MET A 100 -30.54 15.68 10.48
C MET A 100 -29.07 15.25 10.59
N LEU A 101 -28.57 15.12 11.82
CA LEU A 101 -27.23 14.62 12.11
C LEU A 101 -27.02 13.23 11.49
N PHE A 102 -27.92 12.28 11.80
CA PHE A 102 -27.81 10.93 11.28
C PHE A 102 -27.76 10.90 9.75
N LYS A 103 -28.65 11.67 9.10
CA LYS A 103 -28.66 11.77 7.64
C LYS A 103 -27.32 12.31 7.10
N GLY A 104 -26.83 13.42 7.63
CA GLY A 104 -25.58 14.01 7.14
C GLY A 104 -24.35 13.15 7.38
N LEU A 105 -24.27 12.43 8.51
CA LEU A 105 -23.20 11.45 8.75
C LEU A 105 -23.25 10.29 7.74
N MET A 106 -24.43 9.76 7.43
CA MET A 106 -24.59 8.68 6.44
C MET A 106 -24.26 9.16 5.02
N ASP A 107 -24.67 10.37 4.65
CA ASP A 107 -24.35 10.97 3.36
C ASP A 107 -22.84 11.20 3.20
N ALA A 108 -22.17 11.72 4.24
CA ALA A 108 -20.71 11.90 4.24
C ALA A 108 -19.97 10.54 4.17
N LYS A 109 -20.45 9.53 4.89
CA LYS A 109 -19.91 8.17 4.83
C LYS A 109 -20.04 7.56 3.44
N ALA A 110 -21.19 7.72 2.80
CA ALA A 110 -21.43 7.25 1.44
C ALA A 110 -20.47 7.92 0.45
N LYS A 111 -20.31 9.25 0.54
CA LYS A 111 -19.35 10.02 -0.29
C LYS A 111 -17.90 9.55 -0.07
N ALA A 112 -17.47 9.38 1.18
CA ALA A 112 -16.13 8.88 1.48
C ALA A 112 -15.89 7.48 0.91
N SER A 113 -16.86 6.58 1.07
CA SER A 113 -16.79 5.21 0.54
C SER A 113 -16.73 5.19 -0.99
N GLN A 114 -17.52 6.05 -1.66
CA GLN A 114 -17.49 6.18 -3.12
C GLN A 114 -16.12 6.63 -3.61
N ARG A 115 -15.51 7.65 -2.99
CA ARG A 115 -14.16 8.13 -3.36
C ARG A 115 -13.09 7.04 -3.23
N ILE A 116 -13.17 6.20 -2.19
CA ILE A 116 -12.24 5.07 -2.00
C ILE A 116 -12.35 4.07 -3.15
N VAL A 117 -13.56 3.81 -3.64
CA VAL A 117 -13.82 2.92 -4.79
C VAL A 117 -13.34 3.56 -6.08
N ASP A 118 -13.68 4.83 -6.32
CA ASP A 118 -13.32 5.57 -7.53
C ASP A 118 -11.80 5.69 -7.70
N GLU A 119 -11.05 5.92 -6.61
CA GLU A 119 -9.59 6.00 -6.63
C GLU A 119 -8.92 4.61 -6.66
N GLN A 120 -9.70 3.52 -6.73
CA GLN A 120 -9.21 2.14 -6.84
C GLN A 120 -8.16 1.78 -5.76
N LEU A 121 -8.38 2.24 -4.53
CA LEU A 121 -7.38 2.08 -3.46
C LEU A 121 -7.27 0.63 -2.99
N GLN A 122 -8.34 -0.16 -3.15
CA GLN A 122 -8.40 -1.56 -2.72
C GLN A 122 -7.65 -2.52 -3.66
N ILE A 123 -7.44 -2.12 -4.91
CA ILE A 123 -6.73 -2.93 -5.92
C ILE A 123 -5.32 -2.41 -6.18
N ALA A 124 -4.84 -1.48 -5.35
CA ALA A 124 -3.50 -0.89 -5.43
C ALA A 124 -2.38 -1.93 -5.56
N TYR A 125 -2.54 -3.08 -4.90
CA TYR A 125 -1.55 -4.13 -4.86
C TYR A 125 -1.51 -5.01 -6.12
N MET A 126 -2.49 -4.92 -7.03
CA MET A 126 -2.58 -5.82 -8.18
C MET A 126 -1.33 -5.77 -9.07
N GLU A 127 -0.73 -4.60 -9.26
CA GLU A 127 0.52 -4.47 -10.02
C GLU A 127 1.68 -5.15 -9.28
N LEU A 128 1.77 -4.97 -7.96
CA LEU A 128 2.81 -5.59 -7.13
C LEU A 128 2.61 -7.11 -7.02
N TYR A 129 1.37 -7.60 -7.08
CA TYR A 129 1.04 -9.02 -6.97
C TYR A 129 1.69 -9.86 -8.07
N GLY A 130 1.82 -9.32 -9.29
CA GLY A 130 2.50 -9.99 -10.40
C GLY A 130 3.99 -10.27 -10.13
N TYR A 131 4.57 -9.60 -9.12
CA TYR A 131 5.97 -9.72 -8.73
C TYR A 131 6.16 -10.34 -7.34
N VAL A 132 5.27 -10.02 -6.40
CA VAL A 132 5.34 -10.44 -4.98
C VAL A 132 3.97 -10.91 -4.49
N PRO A 133 3.54 -12.14 -4.84
CA PRO A 133 2.22 -12.66 -4.45
C PRO A 133 2.04 -12.76 -2.92
N THR A 134 3.12 -13.04 -2.19
CA THR A 134 3.10 -13.17 -0.72
C THR A 134 2.73 -11.87 -0.01
N PHE A 135 2.79 -10.72 -0.70
CA PHE A 135 2.42 -9.42 -0.15
C PHE A 135 0.91 -9.28 0.08
N GLN A 136 0.09 -10.07 -0.64
CA GLN A 136 -1.37 -10.00 -0.59
C GLN A 136 -1.92 -10.07 0.84
N GLY A 137 -1.48 -11.05 1.64
CA GLY A 137 -2.02 -11.24 2.99
C GLY A 137 -1.76 -10.04 3.92
N ILE A 138 -0.60 -9.39 3.79
CA ILE A 138 -0.26 -8.20 4.60
C ILE A 138 -1.11 -7.01 4.14
N PHE A 139 -1.29 -6.86 2.82
CA PHE A 139 -2.13 -5.81 2.26
C PHE A 139 -3.58 -5.96 2.72
N ASP A 140 -4.18 -7.14 2.53
CA ASP A 140 -5.57 -7.42 2.91
C ASP A 140 -5.80 -7.17 4.41
N THR A 141 -4.90 -7.68 5.26
CA THR A 141 -4.95 -7.45 6.72
C THR A 141 -4.90 -5.95 7.07
N THR A 142 -4.08 -5.19 6.35
CA THR A 142 -3.95 -3.74 6.56
C THR A 142 -5.23 -3.02 6.13
N ILE A 143 -5.79 -3.35 4.96
CA ILE A 143 -7.05 -2.76 4.48
C ILE A 143 -8.21 -3.07 5.43
N ASP A 144 -8.32 -4.30 5.92
CA ASP A 144 -9.36 -4.67 6.87
C ASP A 144 -9.20 -3.97 8.21
N SER A 145 -7.96 -3.79 8.67
CA SER A 145 -7.67 -3.04 9.89
C SER A 145 -7.99 -1.54 9.74
N ILE A 146 -7.70 -0.95 8.58
CA ILE A 146 -8.09 0.44 8.24
C ILE A 146 -9.61 0.58 8.28
N ARG A 147 -10.35 -0.31 7.60
CA ARG A 147 -11.82 -0.30 7.57
C ARG A 147 -12.41 -0.47 8.97
N SER A 148 -11.83 -1.35 9.79
CA SER A 148 -12.26 -1.55 11.17
C SER A 148 -12.07 -0.27 12.00
N ALA A 149 -10.92 0.38 11.88
CA ALA A 149 -10.63 1.65 12.54
C ALA A 149 -11.60 2.77 12.10
N GLU A 150 -11.87 2.90 10.80
CA GLU A 150 -12.84 3.87 10.28
C GLU A 150 -14.25 3.63 10.81
N ARG A 151 -14.72 2.38 10.82
CA ARG A 151 -16.04 2.02 11.37
C ARG A 151 -16.13 2.34 12.86
N ALA A 152 -15.11 2.00 13.62
CA ALA A 152 -15.06 2.29 15.06
C ALA A 152 -15.07 3.81 15.32
N ALA A 153 -14.27 4.59 14.59
CA ALA A 153 -14.26 6.04 14.72
C ALA A 153 -15.60 6.69 14.35
N GLN A 154 -16.24 6.22 13.27
CA GLN A 154 -17.56 6.71 12.86
C GLN A 154 -18.64 6.40 13.89
N GLU A 155 -18.63 5.20 14.46
CA GLU A 155 -19.59 4.79 15.49
C GLU A 155 -19.38 5.56 16.80
N ASN A 156 -18.12 5.70 17.24
CA ASN A 156 -17.77 6.50 18.40
C ASN A 156 -18.19 7.97 18.22
N LEU A 157 -17.89 8.54 17.05
CA LEU A 157 -18.29 9.90 16.72
C LEU A 157 -19.82 10.06 16.80
N ARG A 158 -20.56 9.17 16.15
CA ARG A 158 -22.02 9.17 16.15
C ARG A 158 -22.59 9.13 17.56
N SER A 159 -22.09 8.20 18.40
CA SER A 159 -22.52 8.09 19.80
C SER A 159 -22.25 9.37 20.57
N ARG A 160 -21.01 9.89 20.51
CA ARG A 160 -20.62 11.10 21.26
C ARG A 160 -21.38 12.34 20.85
N LEU A 161 -21.63 12.53 19.55
CA LEU A 161 -22.45 13.65 19.07
C LEU A 161 -23.90 13.52 19.55
N GLN A 162 -24.47 12.32 19.53
CA GLN A 162 -25.82 12.08 20.05
C GLN A 162 -25.92 12.31 21.56
N ASP A 163 -24.90 11.93 22.33
CA ASP A 163 -24.85 12.15 23.77
C ASP A 163 -24.78 13.63 24.11
N VAL A 164 -23.97 14.42 23.38
CA VAL A 164 -23.94 15.89 23.54
C VAL A 164 -25.28 16.52 23.19
N LEU A 165 -25.94 16.05 22.12
CA LEU A 165 -27.27 16.56 21.78
C LEU A 165 -28.34 16.18 22.82
N ARG A 166 -28.12 15.16 23.65
CA ARG A 166 -29.04 14.77 24.73
C ARG A 166 -28.78 15.52 26.04
N ASP A 167 -27.65 16.20 26.18
CA ASP A 167 -27.32 16.94 27.39
C ASP A 167 -28.26 18.14 27.56
N GLU A 168 -28.95 18.21 28.70
CA GLU A 168 -29.85 19.31 29.04
C GLU A 168 -29.14 20.67 29.04
N LYS A 169 -27.84 20.70 29.36
CA LYS A 169 -27.04 21.93 29.30
C LYS A 169 -26.95 22.45 27.88
N VAL A 170 -26.77 21.56 26.90
CA VAL A 170 -26.70 21.92 25.48
C VAL A 170 -28.05 22.39 24.96
N LEU A 171 -29.14 21.76 25.41
CA LEU A 171 -30.50 22.23 25.11
C LEU A 171 -30.80 23.62 25.70
N SER A 172 -30.26 23.91 26.88
CA SER A 172 -30.42 25.22 27.51
C SER A 172 -29.58 26.33 26.86
N MET A 173 -28.60 25.97 26.01
CA MET A 173 -27.83 26.94 25.24
C MET A 173 -28.71 27.52 24.14
N LYS A 174 -29.14 28.76 24.31
CA LYS A 174 -29.86 29.50 23.26
C LYS A 174 -28.96 29.92 22.09
N GLU A 175 -27.64 29.85 22.29
CA GLU A 175 -26.65 30.32 21.33
C GLU A 175 -26.12 29.16 20.47
N SER A 176 -26.57 29.09 19.21
CA SER A 176 -26.07 28.16 18.19
C SER A 176 -24.52 28.04 18.13
N PRO A 177 -23.73 29.13 18.26
CA PRO A 177 -22.27 29.04 18.22
C PRO A 177 -21.64 28.14 19.30
N LEU A 178 -22.22 28.08 20.50
CA LEU A 178 -21.71 27.26 21.61
C LEU A 178 -21.96 25.78 21.34
N ILE A 179 -23.15 25.43 20.85
CA ILE A 179 -23.52 24.08 20.43
C ILE A 179 -22.61 23.63 19.29
N GLY A 180 -22.48 24.46 18.26
CA GLY A 180 -21.62 24.18 17.10
C GLY A 180 -20.14 24.02 17.47
N LYS A 181 -19.65 24.75 18.49
CA LYS A 181 -18.29 24.54 19.00
C LYS A 181 -18.16 23.17 19.68
N ALA A 182 -19.07 22.81 20.58
CA ALA A 182 -19.01 21.53 21.28
C ALA A 182 -19.04 20.32 20.32
N LEU A 183 -19.86 20.39 19.27
CA LEU A 183 -19.91 19.35 18.23
C LEU A 183 -18.59 19.27 17.43
N ARG A 184 -18.02 20.42 17.06
CA ARG A 184 -16.75 20.48 16.31
C ARG A 184 -15.56 19.98 17.13
N ASP A 185 -15.52 20.28 18.42
CA ASP A 185 -14.45 19.80 19.32
C ASP A 185 -14.44 18.26 19.40
N ILE A 186 -15.61 17.61 19.41
CA ILE A 186 -15.73 16.14 19.36
C ILE A 186 -15.23 15.59 18.03
N VAL A 187 -15.62 16.23 16.92
CA VAL A 187 -15.19 15.83 15.58
C VAL A 187 -13.68 15.90 15.44
N GLU A 188 -13.06 16.98 15.94
CA GLU A 188 -11.61 17.16 15.88
C GLU A 188 -10.86 16.14 16.75
N ASP A 189 -11.39 15.80 17.93
CA ASP A 189 -10.83 14.76 18.79
C ASP A 189 -10.88 13.38 18.11
N GLU A 190 -12.02 12.98 17.54
CA GLU A 190 -12.14 11.71 16.81
C GLU A 190 -11.30 11.68 15.52
N ARG A 191 -11.16 12.82 14.82
CA ARG A 191 -10.27 12.95 13.66
C ARG A 191 -8.82 12.65 14.05
N LYS A 192 -8.33 13.25 15.14
CA LYS A 192 -6.96 13.03 15.62
C LYS A 192 -6.73 11.57 16.00
N LYS A 193 -7.68 10.96 16.72
CA LYS A 193 -7.62 9.53 17.10
C LYS A 193 -7.56 8.64 15.85
N LEU A 194 -8.47 8.83 14.89
CA LEU A 194 -8.47 8.04 13.66
C LEU A 194 -7.15 8.21 12.91
N SER A 195 -6.67 9.45 12.75
CA SER A 195 -5.38 9.70 12.08
C SER A 195 -4.22 8.94 12.73
N ALA A 196 -4.12 8.97 14.07
CA ALA A 196 -3.09 8.23 14.79
C ALA A 196 -3.24 6.71 14.60
N THR A 197 -4.47 6.19 14.66
CA THR A 197 -4.76 4.77 14.43
C THR A 197 -4.39 4.33 13.01
N LEU A 198 -4.70 5.13 11.98
CA LEU A 198 -4.37 4.81 10.59
C LEU A 198 -2.86 4.80 10.33
N VAL A 199 -2.10 5.70 10.95
CA VAL A 199 -0.62 5.66 10.91
C VAL A 199 -0.12 4.35 11.53
N ASN A 200 -0.61 3.97 12.70
CA ASN A 200 -0.18 2.76 13.39
C ASN A 200 -0.55 1.48 12.62
N VAL A 201 -1.76 1.41 12.08
CA VAL A 201 -2.25 0.25 11.33
C VAL A 201 -1.51 0.09 10.00
N SER A 202 -1.14 1.20 9.34
CA SER A 202 -0.42 1.15 8.05
C SER A 202 1.10 0.97 8.21
N ALA A 203 1.67 1.16 9.41
CA ALA A 203 3.11 1.08 9.64
C ALA A 203 3.74 -0.27 9.25
N PRO A 204 3.15 -1.45 9.57
CA PRO A 204 3.70 -2.74 9.15
C PRO A 204 3.80 -2.89 7.63
N LEU A 205 2.77 -2.43 6.91
CA LEU A 205 2.75 -2.44 5.45
C LEU A 205 3.86 -1.55 4.87
N ARG A 206 4.00 -0.32 5.36
CA ARG A 206 5.06 0.62 4.94
C ARG A 206 6.45 0.04 5.19
N ALA A 207 6.67 -0.56 6.37
CA ALA A 207 7.93 -1.20 6.71
C ALA A 207 8.27 -2.33 5.73
N LYS A 208 7.29 -3.14 5.34
CA LYS A 208 7.47 -4.23 4.37
C LYS A 208 7.72 -3.72 2.94
N ILE A 209 7.03 -2.68 2.52
CA ILE A 209 7.30 -2.03 1.23
C ILE A 209 8.72 -1.44 1.20
N LEU A 210 9.15 -0.77 2.26
CA LEU A 210 10.50 -0.24 2.37
C LEU A 210 11.57 -1.34 2.32
N GLN A 211 11.29 -2.52 2.88
CA GLN A 211 12.17 -3.69 2.72
C GLN A 211 12.28 -4.08 1.24
N ILE A 212 11.16 -4.20 0.51
CA ILE A 212 11.15 -4.50 -0.93
C ILE A 212 11.95 -3.47 -1.73
N ILE A 213 11.76 -2.17 -1.45
CA ILE A 213 12.44 -1.10 -2.17
C ILE A 213 13.96 -1.14 -1.98
N ARG A 214 14.42 -1.58 -0.79
CA ARG A 214 15.84 -1.65 -0.42
C ARG A 214 16.56 -2.89 -0.96
N LEU A 215 15.84 -3.89 -1.46
CA LEU A 215 16.46 -5.06 -2.07
C LEU A 215 17.25 -4.67 -3.32
N SER A 216 18.39 -5.32 -3.54
CA SER A 216 19.17 -5.21 -4.77
C SER A 216 18.44 -5.82 -5.96
N ASP A 217 18.86 -5.45 -7.16
CA ASP A 217 18.24 -5.95 -8.40
C ASP A 217 18.34 -7.48 -8.50
N ALA A 218 19.47 -8.05 -8.07
CA ALA A 218 19.68 -9.50 -8.02
C ALA A 218 18.75 -10.19 -7.01
N GLU A 219 18.61 -9.62 -5.80
CA GLU A 219 17.70 -10.16 -4.78
C GLU A 219 16.24 -10.13 -5.23
N LEU A 220 15.81 -9.08 -5.94
CA LEU A 220 14.44 -8.96 -6.46
C LEU A 220 14.14 -9.97 -7.56
N ARG A 221 15.14 -10.32 -8.38
CA ARG A 221 15.00 -11.38 -9.40
C ARG A 221 14.93 -12.75 -8.72
N ASP A 222 15.89 -13.05 -7.85
CA ASP A 222 15.97 -14.35 -7.18
C ASP A 222 14.77 -14.58 -6.25
N ALA A 223 14.23 -13.51 -5.66
CA ALA A 223 12.99 -13.47 -4.90
C ALA A 223 11.76 -14.00 -5.67
N ASN A 224 11.71 -13.78 -6.98
CA ASN A 224 10.66 -14.30 -7.86
C ASN A 224 10.81 -15.82 -8.09
N GLU A 225 12.06 -16.30 -8.15
CA GLU A 225 12.37 -17.71 -8.41
C GLU A 225 12.41 -18.57 -7.13
N LYS A 226 12.79 -18.01 -5.98
CA LYS A 226 12.92 -18.68 -4.68
C LYS A 226 12.53 -17.76 -3.51
N LYS A 227 11.26 -17.91 -3.10
CA LYS A 227 10.71 -17.68 -1.75
C LYS A 227 11.04 -16.34 -1.07
N LEU A 228 10.44 -15.26 -1.57
CA LEU A 228 10.05 -14.13 -0.71
C LEU A 228 9.21 -14.57 0.51
N SER A 229 8.55 -15.74 0.45
CA SER A 229 7.88 -16.34 1.59
C SER A 229 8.79 -16.65 2.78
N GLU A 230 10.10 -16.86 2.58
CA GLU A 230 11.05 -17.08 3.67
C GLU A 230 11.53 -15.74 4.27
N ILE A 231 11.75 -14.73 3.44
CA ILE A 231 12.09 -13.35 3.87
C ILE A 231 10.90 -12.68 4.58
N PHE A 232 9.67 -13.00 4.14
CA PHE A 232 8.43 -12.50 4.71
C PHE A 232 7.71 -13.50 5.61
N ALA A 233 8.37 -14.61 5.97
CA ALA A 233 7.83 -15.51 6.98
C ALA A 233 7.53 -14.65 8.23
N PRO A 234 6.32 -14.74 8.80
CA PRO A 234 6.02 -14.02 10.03
C PRO A 234 7.09 -14.45 11.03
N ALA A 235 7.80 -13.49 11.62
CA ALA A 235 8.71 -13.76 12.72
C ALA A 235 7.89 -14.58 13.73
N THR A 236 8.25 -15.87 13.87
CA THR A 236 7.49 -16.85 14.65
C THR A 236 7.08 -16.19 15.94
N ALA A 237 5.77 -16.06 16.14
CA ALA A 237 5.14 -15.28 17.20
C ALA A 237 5.96 -15.40 18.48
N THR A 238 6.64 -14.32 18.84
CA THR A 238 7.33 -14.20 20.12
C THR A 238 6.27 -14.50 21.17
N LYS A 239 6.43 -15.63 21.88
CA LYS A 239 5.50 -16.16 22.87
C LYS A 239 4.89 -14.99 23.66
N THR A 240 3.58 -14.82 23.53
CA THR A 240 2.80 -13.92 24.37
C THR A 240 3.14 -14.22 25.82
N VAL A 241 3.86 -13.30 26.46
CA VAL A 241 4.09 -13.33 27.90
C VAL A 241 2.70 -13.28 28.55
N PRO A 242 2.32 -14.27 29.37
CA PRO A 242 1.02 -14.25 30.02
C PRO A 242 0.95 -13.03 30.93
N PHE A 243 -0.05 -12.18 30.72
CA PHE A 243 -0.43 -11.17 31.71
C PHE A 243 -0.84 -11.92 32.99
N ALA A 244 -0.02 -11.79 34.03
CA ALA A 244 -0.41 -12.15 35.38
C ALA A 244 -1.58 -11.25 35.80
N LYS A 245 -2.63 -11.89 36.34
CA LYS A 245 -3.79 -11.23 36.94
C LYS A 245 -3.42 -10.45 38.19
#